data_AF-A0A2E6H6Y5-F1
#
_entry.id   AF-A0A2E6H6Y5-F1
#
_cell.length_a   1.000
_cell.length_b   1.000
_cell.length_c   1.000
_cell.angle_alpha   90.00
_cell.angle_beta   90.00
_cell.angle_gamma   90.00
#
_symmetry.space_group_name_H-M   'P 1'
#
loop_
_entity.id
_entity.type
_entity.pdbx_description
1 polymer ?
#
loop_
_entity_poly.entity_id
_entity_poly.type
_entity_poly.pdbx_seq_one_letter_code
_entity_poly.pdbx_strand_id
1 'polypeptide(L)'
;MKSIVILLVLIAFASNASAGTRKFYVKFKGETNEEVLDKVDDAIPGLKNGKYRYPHQPIRLLYESKGCNFTKPKYIDVKTLTVKKAYRVNRFYELESFKQATVIVTHKRCSHNTDD
;
A
#
# COMPACT_ATOMS: atom_id res chain seq x y z
N MET A 1 23.13 42.61 -21.47
CA MET A 1 22.33 42.20 -20.29
C MET A 1 20.92 41.75 -20.70
N LYS A 2 20.77 40.68 -21.50
CA LYS A 2 19.44 40.14 -21.89
C LYS A 2 19.33 38.60 -21.86
N SER A 3 20.43 37.87 -21.61
CA SER A 3 20.45 36.40 -21.73
C SER A 3 20.49 35.63 -20.40
N ILE A 4 20.52 36.31 -19.25
CA ILE A 4 20.62 35.63 -17.94
C ILE A 4 19.24 35.23 -17.39
N VAL A 5 18.17 35.92 -17.80
CA VAL A 5 16.81 35.70 -17.26
C VAL A 5 16.19 34.37 -17.76
N ILE A 6 16.60 33.90 -18.94
CA ILE A 6 16.04 32.67 -19.54
C ILE A 6 16.56 31.41 -18.83
N LEU A 7 17.75 31.45 -18.24
CA LEU A 7 18.37 30.29 -17.58
C LEU A 7 17.71 29.97 -16.22
N LEU A 8 17.18 30.98 -15.52
CA LEU A 8 16.49 30.80 -14.23
C LEU A 8 15.07 30.21 -14.38
N VAL A 9 14.41 30.42 -15.52
CA VAL A 9 13.05 29.90 -15.76
C VAL A 9 13.06 28.38 -15.97
N LEU A 10 14.14 27.80 -16.51
CA LEU A 10 14.22 26.36 -16.77
C LEU A 10 14.51 25.52 -15.51
N ILE A 11 15.12 26.11 -14.47
CA ILE A 11 15.44 25.39 -13.22
C ILE A 11 14.18 25.24 -12.33
N ALA A 12 13.19 26.13 -12.46
CA ALA A 12 11.95 26.05 -11.70
C ALA A 12 11.09 24.82 -12.05
N PHE A 13 11.16 24.34 -13.30
CA PHE A 13 10.40 23.15 -13.75
C PHE A 13 11.10 21.82 -13.44
N ALA A 14 12.34 21.85 -12.94
CA ALA A 14 13.06 20.68 -12.47
C ALA A 14 12.78 20.36 -10.98
N SER A 15 11.73 20.94 -10.40
CA SER A 15 11.02 20.38 -9.24
C SER A 15 10.33 19.07 -9.66
N ASN A 16 11.14 18.13 -10.14
CA ASN A 16 10.81 16.73 -10.29
C ASN A 16 10.36 16.27 -8.91
N ALA A 17 9.05 16.17 -8.76
CA ALA A 17 8.40 15.34 -7.77
C ALA A 17 9.22 14.05 -7.67
N SER A 18 10.03 13.94 -6.60
CA SER A 18 10.74 12.70 -6.30
C SER A 18 9.67 11.65 -6.09
N ALA A 19 9.44 10.86 -7.13
CA ALA A 19 8.46 9.81 -7.16
C ALA A 19 8.91 8.70 -6.21
N GLY A 20 8.57 8.83 -4.93
CA GLY A 20 8.89 7.85 -3.92
C GLY A 20 8.16 6.53 -4.18
N THR A 21 8.78 5.42 -3.77
CA THR A 21 8.11 4.12 -3.70
C THR A 21 7.70 3.86 -2.25
N ARG A 22 6.41 3.59 -2.00
CA ARG A 22 5.91 3.24 -0.66
C ARG A 22 5.45 1.79 -0.63
N LYS A 23 5.77 1.09 0.47
CA LYS A 23 5.36 -0.30 0.72
C LYS A 23 4.29 -0.33 1.82
N PHE A 24 3.30 -1.18 1.66
CA PHE A 24 2.21 -1.41 2.60
C PHE A 24 2.07 -2.90 2.86
N TYR A 25 1.75 -3.27 4.09
CA TYR A 25 1.61 -4.66 4.50
C TYR A 25 0.16 -4.91 4.90
N VAL A 26 -0.51 -5.79 4.15
CA VAL A 26 -1.91 -6.16 4.38
C VAL A 26 -1.94 -7.59 4.89
N LYS A 27 -2.57 -7.81 6.05
CA LYS A 27 -2.60 -9.14 6.71
C LYS A 27 -3.97 -9.80 6.52
N PHE A 28 -3.95 -11.05 6.08
CA PHE A 28 -5.12 -11.89 5.90
C PHE A 28 -5.07 -13.04 6.90
N LYS A 29 -6.22 -13.41 7.49
CA LYS A 29 -6.33 -14.43 8.54
C LYS A 29 -7.38 -15.47 8.17
N GLY A 30 -7.13 -16.72 8.54
CA GLY A 30 -8.03 -17.86 8.35
C GLY A 30 -7.59 -19.04 9.22
N GLU A 31 -8.41 -20.09 9.27
CA GLU A 31 -8.16 -21.32 10.01
C GLU A 31 -7.24 -22.26 9.23
N THR A 32 -7.39 -22.34 7.91
CA THR A 32 -6.57 -23.17 7.01
C THR A 32 -5.68 -22.33 6.10
N ASN A 33 -4.75 -23.00 5.38
CA ASN A 33 -3.91 -22.29 4.41
C ASN A 33 -4.74 -21.87 3.19
N GLU A 34 -5.66 -22.73 2.76
CA GLU A 34 -6.54 -22.56 1.62
C GLU A 34 -7.46 -21.34 1.83
N GLU A 35 -8.12 -21.26 2.99
CA GLU A 35 -9.00 -20.14 3.34
C GLU A 35 -8.25 -18.80 3.32
N VAL A 36 -6.98 -18.80 3.76
CA VAL A 36 -6.14 -17.59 3.75
C VAL A 36 -5.78 -17.18 2.32
N LEU A 37 -5.46 -18.14 1.46
CA LEU A 37 -5.11 -17.88 0.07
C LEU A 37 -6.33 -17.38 -0.72
N ASP A 38 -7.50 -17.99 -0.53
CA ASP A 38 -8.77 -17.56 -1.15
C ASP A 38 -9.08 -16.09 -0.81
N LYS A 39 -8.98 -15.73 0.48
CA LYS A 39 -9.17 -14.34 0.95
C LYS A 39 -8.17 -13.36 0.32
N VAL A 40 -6.95 -13.81 0.04
CA VAL A 40 -5.95 -12.98 -0.63
C VAL A 40 -6.32 -12.80 -2.09
N ASP A 41 -6.68 -13.88 -2.79
CA ASP A 41 -7.03 -13.86 -4.21
C ASP A 41 -8.25 -12.96 -4.47
N ASP A 42 -9.27 -13.05 -3.62
CA ASP A 42 -10.44 -12.17 -3.64
C ASP A 42 -10.08 -10.69 -3.42
N ALA A 43 -9.05 -10.43 -2.60
CA ALA A 43 -8.63 -9.08 -2.27
C ALA A 43 -7.74 -8.44 -3.33
N ILE A 44 -6.95 -9.22 -4.09
CA ILE A 44 -5.97 -8.71 -5.07
C ILE A 44 -6.59 -7.68 -6.04
N PRO A 45 -7.75 -7.92 -6.69
CA PRO A 45 -8.37 -6.94 -7.57
C PRO A 45 -8.69 -5.62 -6.85
N GLY A 46 -9.22 -5.72 -5.62
CA GLY A 46 -9.54 -4.60 -4.75
C GLY A 46 -8.31 -3.81 -4.29
N LEU A 47 -7.19 -4.50 -4.04
CA LEU A 47 -5.92 -3.88 -3.64
C LEU A 47 -5.32 -3.07 -4.80
N LYS A 48 -5.35 -3.65 -6.01
CA LYS A 48 -4.85 -3.03 -7.26
C LYS A 48 -5.65 -1.81 -7.69
N ASN A 49 -6.97 -1.80 -7.47
CA ASN A 49 -7.83 -0.67 -7.81
C ASN A 49 -8.14 0.24 -6.60
N GLY A 50 -7.54 -0.04 -5.43
CA GLY A 50 -7.73 0.62 -4.14
C GLY A 50 -9.18 0.70 -3.62
N LYS A 51 -10.07 -0.19 -4.07
CA LYS A 51 -11.42 -0.37 -3.54
C LYS A 51 -11.48 -1.33 -2.35
N TYR A 52 -10.38 -2.02 -2.04
CA TYR A 52 -10.33 -2.95 -0.91
C TYR A 52 -10.48 -2.22 0.43
N ARG A 53 -11.21 -2.82 1.37
CA ARG A 53 -11.35 -2.36 2.75
C ARG A 53 -10.46 -3.20 3.66
N TYR A 54 -9.60 -2.54 4.42
CA TYR A 54 -8.69 -3.17 5.37
C TYR A 54 -8.81 -2.55 6.76
N PRO A 55 -8.86 -3.37 7.80
CA PRO A 55 -10.08 -3.98 8.34
C PRO A 55 -11.29 -3.03 8.50
N HIS A 56 -11.10 -1.74 8.77
CA HIS A 56 -12.21 -0.76 8.89
C HIS A 56 -11.99 0.51 8.06
N GLN A 57 -10.90 0.56 7.28
CA GLN A 57 -10.53 1.71 6.48
C GLN A 57 -10.42 1.31 5.00
N PRO A 58 -10.95 2.10 4.05
CA PRO A 58 -10.62 1.93 2.63
C PRO A 58 -9.12 2.01 2.45
N ILE A 59 -8.51 1.08 1.70
CA ILE A 59 -7.06 1.09 1.45
C ILE A 59 -6.61 2.35 0.72
N ARG A 60 -7.53 3.02 0.00
CA ARG A 60 -7.35 4.36 -0.52
C ARG A 60 -6.89 5.37 0.54
N LEU A 61 -7.51 5.39 1.71
CA LEU A 61 -7.12 6.33 2.77
C LEU A 61 -5.75 5.96 3.34
N LEU A 62 -5.39 4.67 3.35
CA LEU A 62 -4.04 4.23 3.71
C LEU A 62 -3.01 4.78 2.71
N TYR A 63 -3.31 4.78 1.40
CA TYR A 63 -2.46 5.39 0.38
C TYR A 63 -2.34 6.91 0.55
N GLU A 64 -3.46 7.60 0.74
CA GLU A 64 -3.50 9.06 0.94
C GLU A 64 -2.68 9.46 2.19
N SER A 65 -2.83 8.74 3.31
CA SER A 65 -2.04 8.98 4.54
C SER A 65 -0.53 8.80 4.37
N LYS A 66 -0.08 8.14 3.31
CA LYS A 66 1.35 7.95 2.99
C LYS A 66 1.83 8.87 1.85
N GLY A 67 1.03 9.88 1.49
CA GLY A 67 1.32 10.83 0.42
C GLY A 67 1.19 10.22 -0.98
N CYS A 68 0.40 9.16 -1.14
CA CYS A 68 0.20 8.53 -2.44
C CYS A 68 -1.16 8.96 -3.03
N ASN A 69 -1.13 9.61 -4.19
CA ASN A 69 -2.33 10.03 -4.90
C ASN A 69 -3.04 8.82 -5.54
N PHE A 70 -4.33 8.66 -5.24
CA PHE A 70 -5.14 7.52 -5.69
C PHE A 70 -5.52 7.58 -7.17
N THR A 71 -5.46 8.75 -7.81
CA THR A 71 -6.02 8.97 -9.16
C THR A 71 -5.42 8.08 -10.25
N LYS A 72 -4.28 7.42 -10.04
CA LYS A 72 -3.69 6.44 -10.98
C LYS A 72 -2.89 5.36 -10.24
N PRO A 73 -3.49 4.25 -9.77
CA PRO A 73 -2.76 3.09 -9.23
C PRO A 73 -2.06 2.29 -10.35
N LYS A 74 -1.52 2.99 -11.37
CA LYS A 74 -0.96 2.40 -12.59
C LYS A 74 0.19 1.42 -12.32
N TYR A 75 0.75 1.45 -11.10
CA TYR A 75 1.88 0.63 -10.70
C TYR A 75 1.74 0.14 -9.26
N ILE A 76 0.74 -0.71 -9.02
CA ILE A 76 0.66 -1.50 -7.78
C ILE A 76 1.27 -2.89 -8.04
N ASP A 77 2.44 -3.14 -7.46
CA ASP A 77 3.06 -4.46 -7.45
C ASP A 77 2.69 -5.17 -6.15
N VAL A 78 2.14 -6.37 -6.26
CA VAL A 78 1.71 -7.20 -5.13
C VAL A 78 2.68 -8.37 -5.06
N LYS A 79 3.63 -8.33 -4.11
CA LYS A 79 4.70 -9.33 -4.01
C LYS A 79 4.64 -10.18 -2.75
N THR A 80 4.89 -11.46 -3.03
CA THR A 80 5.12 -12.65 -2.20
C THR A 80 4.21 -12.86 -1.00
N LEU A 81 3.34 -13.84 -1.18
CA LEU A 81 2.54 -14.52 -0.16
C LEU A 81 3.40 -15.52 0.59
N THR A 82 3.46 -15.41 1.91
CA THR A 82 3.88 -16.52 2.78
C THR A 82 2.85 -16.67 3.87
N VAL A 83 2.19 -17.83 3.90
CA VAL A 83 1.28 -18.21 4.98
C VAL A 83 2.12 -18.69 6.16
N LYS A 84 1.92 -18.08 7.32
CA LYS A 84 2.60 -18.46 8.57
C LYS A 84 1.57 -18.84 9.64
N LYS A 85 1.94 -19.75 10.54
CA LYS A 85 1.17 -20.00 11.77
C LYS A 85 1.32 -18.79 12.70
N ALA A 86 0.21 -18.31 13.23
CA ALA A 86 0.12 -17.21 14.17
C ALA A 86 -0.78 -17.60 15.35
N TYR A 87 -0.78 -16.79 16.41
CA TYR A 87 -1.54 -17.04 17.62
C TYR A 87 -2.28 -15.78 18.07
N ARG A 88 -3.48 -15.96 18.62
CA ARG A 88 -4.27 -14.90 19.26
C ARG A 88 -4.85 -15.41 20.58
N VAL A 89 -5.18 -14.48 21.47
CA VAL A 89 -5.95 -14.80 22.68
C VAL A 89 -7.44 -14.72 22.32
N ASN A 90 -8.19 -15.78 22.58
CA ASN A 90 -9.63 -15.82 22.34
C ASN A 90 -10.40 -15.13 23.49
N ARG A 91 -11.73 -15.07 23.38
CA ARG A 91 -12.61 -14.47 24.42
C ARG A 91 -12.59 -15.20 25.77
N PHE A 92 -12.04 -16.41 25.81
CA PHE A 92 -11.89 -17.25 27.01
C PHE A 92 -10.46 -17.19 27.59
N TYR A 93 -9.63 -16.25 27.13
CA TYR A 93 -8.22 -16.10 27.52
C TYR A 93 -7.30 -17.26 27.14
N GLU A 94 -7.70 -18.07 26.15
CA GLU A 94 -6.91 -19.19 25.66
C GLU A 94 -6.10 -18.81 24.40
N LEU A 95 -4.94 -19.44 24.24
CA LEU A 95 -4.11 -19.26 23.05
C LEU A 95 -4.66 -20.09 21.88
N GLU A 96 -5.20 -19.42 20.88
CA GLU A 96 -5.76 -20.03 19.68
C GLU A 96 -4.79 -19.83 18.50
N SER A 97 -4.49 -20.91 17.77
CA SER A 97 -3.64 -20.82 16.57
C SER A 97 -4.46 -20.57 15.32
N PHE A 98 -3.94 -19.74 14.42
CA PHE A 98 -4.55 -19.47 13.11
C PHE A 98 -3.48 -19.33 12.02
N LYS A 99 -3.90 -19.24 10.76
CA LYS A 99 -3.03 -19.00 9.60
C LYS A 99 -3.10 -17.55 9.17
N GLN A 100 -1.96 -16.97 8.84
CA GLN A 100 -1.85 -15.59 8.41
C GLN A 100 -1.00 -15.44 7.15
N ALA A 101 -1.54 -14.81 6.11
CA ALA A 101 -0.77 -14.32 4.98
C ALA A 101 -0.50 -12.83 5.12
N THR A 102 0.66 -12.39 4.66
CA THR A 102 0.96 -10.96 4.48
C THR A 102 1.19 -10.68 3.02
N VAL A 103 0.48 -9.69 2.51
CA VAL A 103 0.61 -9.19 1.14
C VAL A 103 1.37 -7.87 1.19
N ILE A 104 2.45 -7.79 0.42
CA ILE A 104 3.21 -6.55 0.26
C ILE A 104 2.68 -5.81 -0.96
N VAL A 105 2.06 -4.67 -0.72
CA VAL A 105 1.57 -3.76 -1.76
C VAL A 105 2.62 -2.67 -1.95
N THR A 106 3.13 -2.51 -3.16
CA THR A 106 4.11 -1.45 -3.48
C THR A 106 3.49 -0.45 -4.43
N HIS A 107 3.44 0.82 -4.03
CA HIS A 107 2.96 1.92 -4.86
C HIS A 107 4.15 2.75 -5.36
N LYS A 108 4.31 2.85 -6.68
CA LYS A 108 5.33 3.72 -7.31
C LYS A 108 4.74 5.10 -7.59
N ARG A 109 5.53 6.15 -7.39
CA ARG A 109 5.14 7.57 -7.59
C ARG A 109 4.18 8.10 -6.52
N CYS A 110 4.61 8.09 -5.27
CA CYS A 110 3.99 8.92 -4.24
C CYS A 110 4.63 10.32 -4.28
N SER A 111 3.82 11.37 -4.36
CA SER A 111 4.27 12.75 -4.28
C SER A 111 4.38 13.12 -2.80
N HIS A 112 5.53 13.60 -2.35
CA HIS A 112 5.58 14.27 -1.06
C HIS A 112 4.71 15.54 -1.16
N ASN A 113 3.50 15.50 -0.62
CA ASN A 113 2.91 16.73 -0.07
C ASN A 113 3.61 16.94 1.27
N THR A 114 4.74 17.64 1.24
CA THR A 114 5.19 18.41 2.39
C THR A 114 4.34 19.67 2.39
N ASP A 115 3.15 19.57 2.97
CA ASP A 115 2.44 20.73 3.51
C ASP A 115 2.64 20.64 5.03
N ASP A 116 3.79 21.14 5.50
CA ASP A 116 4.01 21.59 6.88
C ASP A 116 3.81 23.12 6.92
#